data_AF-A0A248K1V5-F1
#
_entry.id   AF-A0A248K1V5-F1
#
_cell.length_a   1.000
_cell.length_b   1.000
_cell.length_c   1.000
_cell.angle_alpha   90.00
_cell.angle_beta   90.00
_cell.angle_gamma   90.00
#
_symmetry.space_group_name_H-M   'P 1'
#
loop_
_entity.id
_entity.type
_entity.pdbx_description
1 polymer ?
#
loop_
_entity_poly.entity_id
_entity_poly.type
_entity_poly.pdbx_seq_one_letter_code
_entity_poly.pdbx_strand_id
1 'polypeptide(L)'
;MTTFPLRLPDDLKAAAAAQAERAGVSLNQFIAVAVAGRVGAQTDAERYFAARAARAIPGRARQILAEAGVGNPPRDDDRLDEEPEGR
;
A
#
# COMPACT_ATOMS: atom_id res chain seq x y z
N MET A 1 29.67 -0.73 -1.83
CA MET A 1 28.46 -1.56 -1.67
C MET A 1 28.87 -2.85 -0.98
N THR A 2 28.23 -3.23 0.11
CA THR A 2 28.43 -4.52 0.75
C THR A 2 27.60 -5.57 0.00
N THR A 3 28.22 -6.69 -0.38
CA THR A 3 27.50 -7.80 -1.03
C THR A 3 26.82 -8.64 0.04
N PHE A 4 25.49 -8.77 -0.03
CA PHE A 4 24.71 -9.62 0.86
C PHE A 4 24.27 -10.88 0.12
N PRO A 5 24.68 -12.09 0.54
CA PRO A 5 24.25 -13.33 -0.10
C PRO A 5 22.77 -13.56 0.18
N LEU A 6 21.96 -13.57 -0.89
CA LEU A 6 20.51 -13.79 -0.83
C LEU A 6 20.16 -15.12 -1.50
N ARG A 7 19.34 -15.95 -0.83
CA ARG A 7 18.76 -17.15 -1.44
C ARG A 7 17.34 -16.83 -1.92
N LEU A 8 17.05 -17.18 -3.17
CA LEU A 8 15.75 -17.01 -3.81
C LEU A 8 15.32 -18.35 -4.40
N PRO A 9 14.01 -18.66 -4.41
CA PRO A 9 13.47 -19.74 -5.24
C PRO A 9 13.87 -19.54 -6.71
N ASP A 10 14.14 -20.62 -7.43
CA ASP A 10 14.66 -20.57 -8.80
C ASP A 10 13.72 -19.80 -9.75
N ASP A 11 12.41 -20.04 -9.65
CA ASP A 11 11.41 -19.35 -10.46
C ASP A 11 11.42 -17.83 -10.24
N LEU A 12 11.57 -17.39 -8.98
CA LEU A 12 11.62 -15.98 -8.64
C LEU A 12 12.91 -15.34 -9.15
N LYS A 13 14.04 -16.05 -9.05
CA LYS A 13 15.31 -15.60 -9.58
C LYS A 13 15.24 -15.43 -11.10
N ALA A 14 14.64 -16.39 -11.81
CA ALA A 14 14.45 -16.31 -13.26
C ALA A 14 13.56 -15.12 -13.66
N ALA A 15 12.43 -14.93 -12.97
CA ALA A 15 11.53 -13.80 -13.23
C ALA A 15 12.19 -12.44 -12.96
N ALA A 16 12.98 -12.32 -11.89
CA ALA A 16 13.72 -11.11 -11.56
C ALA A 16 14.85 -10.83 -12.58
N ALA A 17 15.56 -11.88 -13.03
CA ALA A 17 16.58 -11.75 -14.05
C ALA A 17 16.00 -11.26 -15.39
N ALA A 18 14.88 -11.84 -15.85
CA ALA A 18 14.20 -11.39 -17.06
C ALA A 18 13.73 -9.92 -16.95
N GLN A 19 13.29 -9.49 -15.78
CA GLN A 19 12.95 -8.08 -15.54
C GLN A 19 14.17 -7.16 -15.54
N ALA A 20 15.27 -7.58 -14.92
CA ALA A 20 16.53 -6.84 -14.90
C ALA A 20 17.11 -6.66 -16.31
N GLU A 21 17.07 -7.73 -17.14
CA GLU A 21 17.46 -7.70 -18.55
C GLU A 21 16.61 -6.71 -19.35
N ARG A 22 15.28 -6.74 -19.21
CA ARG A 22 14.39 -5.75 -19.85
C ARG A 22 14.68 -4.31 -19.42
N ALA A 23 15.12 -4.12 -18.17
CA ALA A 23 15.52 -2.83 -17.63
C ALA A 23 16.97 -2.45 -17.95
N GLY A 24 17.75 -3.32 -18.61
CA GLY A 24 19.14 -3.06 -18.99
C GLY A 24 20.11 -2.97 -17.80
N VAL A 25 19.79 -3.59 -16.66
CA VAL A 25 20.59 -3.53 -15.42
C VAL A 25 20.94 -4.92 -14.92
N SER A 26 21.99 -5.02 -14.08
CA SER A 26 22.30 -6.30 -13.42
C SER A 26 21.20 -6.70 -12.44
N LEU A 27 21.05 -8.02 -12.20
CA LEU A 27 20.12 -8.54 -11.19
C LEU A 27 20.34 -7.93 -9.80
N ASN A 28 21.61 -7.73 -9.40
CA ASN A 28 21.93 -7.14 -8.10
C ASN A 28 21.47 -5.68 -8.01
N GLN A 29 21.66 -4.89 -9.06
CA GLN A 29 21.16 -3.51 -9.11
C GLN A 29 19.64 -3.47 -9.11
N PHE A 30 19.00 -4.34 -9.89
CA PHE A 30 17.55 -4.47 -9.92
C PHE A 30 16.99 -4.76 -8.52
N ILE A 31 17.55 -5.74 -7.81
CA ILE A 31 17.15 -6.08 -6.44
C ILE A 31 17.39 -4.89 -5.49
N ALA A 32 18.55 -4.24 -5.58
CA ALA A 32 18.86 -3.10 -4.72
C ALA A 32 17.86 -1.95 -4.90
N VAL A 33 17.49 -1.63 -6.15
CA VAL A 33 16.50 -0.60 -6.46
C VAL A 33 15.11 -1.01 -6.01
N ALA A 34 14.71 -2.26 -6.21
CA ALA A 34 13.42 -2.77 -5.75
C ALA A 34 13.29 -2.69 -4.21
N VAL A 35 14.35 -3.06 -3.48
CA VAL A 35 14.39 -2.95 -2.01
C VAL A 35 14.34 -1.48 -1.59
N ALA A 36 15.13 -0.61 -2.21
CA ALA A 36 15.12 0.81 -1.93
C ALA A 36 13.72 1.43 -2.15
N GLY A 37 13.04 1.07 -3.25
CA GLY A 37 11.69 1.52 -3.54
C GLY A 37 10.67 1.06 -2.49
N ARG A 38 10.71 -0.22 -2.08
CA ARG A 38 9.82 -0.75 -1.04
C ARG A 38 10.04 -0.07 0.30
N VAL A 39 11.30 0.03 0.74
CA VAL A 39 11.65 0.65 2.03
C VAL A 39 11.31 2.13 2.02
N GLY A 40 11.63 2.85 0.93
CA GLY A 40 11.31 4.26 0.78
C GLY A 40 9.81 4.52 0.83
N ALA A 41 9.02 3.80 0.02
CA ALA A 41 7.56 3.95 -0.01
C ALA A 41 6.93 3.71 1.37
N GLN A 42 7.38 2.67 2.09
CA GLN A 42 6.87 2.38 3.42
C GLN A 42 7.26 3.46 4.43
N THR A 43 8.54 3.87 4.45
CA THR A 43 9.04 4.90 5.36
C THR A 43 8.35 6.24 5.14
N ASP A 44 8.15 6.62 3.87
CA ASP A 44 7.49 7.89 3.54
C ASP A 44 5.99 7.85 3.87
N ALA A 45 5.31 6.71 3.63
CA ALA A 45 3.93 6.54 4.06
C ALA A 45 3.80 6.68 5.58
N GLU A 46 4.64 5.99 6.36
CA GLU A 46 4.67 6.07 7.82
C GLU A 46 4.88 7.51 8.29
N ARG A 47 5.90 8.20 7.74
CA ARG A 47 6.17 9.62 8.04
C ARG A 47 4.99 10.52 7.72
N TYR A 48 4.38 10.35 6.55
CA TYR A 48 3.24 11.16 6.12
C TYR A 48 2.04 10.97 7.04
N PHE A 49 1.67 9.72 7.33
CA PHE A 49 0.54 9.43 8.20
C PHE A 49 0.78 9.89 9.63
N ALA A 50 1.99 9.73 10.17
CA ALA A 50 2.33 10.25 11.50
C ALA A 50 2.18 11.79 11.57
N ALA A 51 2.72 12.52 10.60
CA ALA A 51 2.61 13.97 10.54
C ALA A 51 1.16 14.46 10.32
N ARG A 52 0.34 13.68 9.62
CA ARG A 52 -1.09 13.96 9.46
C ARG A 52 -1.88 13.66 10.73
N ALA A 53 -1.59 12.54 11.40
CA ALA A 53 -2.23 12.13 12.64
C ALA A 53 -1.95 13.10 13.79
N ALA A 54 -0.73 13.66 13.87
CA ALA A 54 -0.38 14.68 14.88
C ALA A 54 -1.22 15.96 14.79
N ARG A 55 -1.84 16.22 13.63
CA ARG A 55 -2.75 17.37 13.39
C ARG A 55 -4.23 16.99 13.49
N ALA A 56 -4.54 15.73 13.75
CA ALA A 56 -5.92 15.27 13.84
C ALA A 56 -6.58 15.78 15.12
N ILE A 57 -7.83 16.20 15.00
CA ILE A 57 -8.68 16.53 16.15
C ILE A 57 -9.52 15.29 16.47
N PRO A 58 -9.32 14.63 17.63
CA PRO A 58 -10.11 13.47 18.02
C PRO A 58 -11.61 13.76 17.95
N GLY A 59 -12.37 12.85 17.36
CA GLY A 59 -13.83 12.99 17.25
C GLY A 59 -14.33 13.91 16.12
N ARG A 60 -13.49 14.76 15.52
CA ARG A 60 -13.93 15.65 14.43
C ARG A 60 -14.44 14.89 13.21
N ALA A 61 -13.81 13.77 12.87
CA ALA A 61 -14.30 12.90 11.79
C ALA A 61 -15.71 12.37 12.08
N ARG A 62 -16.01 11.97 13.33
CA ARG A 62 -17.35 11.52 13.73
C ARG A 62 -18.38 12.63 13.65
N GLN A 63 -18.02 13.85 14.02
CA GLN A 63 -18.92 15.01 13.88
C GLN A 63 -19.26 15.28 12.41
N ILE A 64 -18.24 15.29 11.53
CA ILE A 64 -18.45 15.48 10.09
C ILE A 64 -19.34 14.36 9.53
N LEU A 65 -19.10 13.10 9.90
CA LEU A 65 -19.92 11.97 9.46
C LEU A 65 -21.36 12.04 9.98
N ALA A 66 -21.58 12.55 11.19
CA ALA A 66 -22.93 12.73 11.73
C ALA A 66 -23.73 13.81 10.99
N GLU A 67 -23.04 14.82 10.46
CA GLU A 67 -23.62 15.87 9.61
C GLU A 67 -23.78 15.41 8.14
N ALA A 68 -22.84 14.58 7.66
CA ALA A 68 -22.84 14.05 6.30
C ALA A 68 -23.99 13.05 6.12
N GLY A 69 -24.97 13.41 5.29
CA GLY A 69 -26.14 12.56 5.01
C GLY A 69 -27.39 12.92 5.80
N VAL A 70 -27.34 13.95 6.67
CA VAL A 70 -28.55 14.48 7.30
C VAL A 70 -29.53 14.93 6.23
N GLY A 71 -30.71 14.30 6.20
CA GLY A 71 -31.76 14.58 5.22
C GLY A 71 -31.53 14.00 3.82
N ASN A 72 -30.47 13.21 3.61
CA ASN A 72 -30.21 12.53 2.36
C ASN A 72 -30.28 11.01 2.57
N PRO A 73 -31.45 10.38 2.37
CA PRO A 73 -31.58 8.94 2.50
C PRO A 73 -30.68 8.22 1.49
N PRO A 74 -30.27 6.97 1.77
CA PRO A 74 -29.58 6.13 0.79
C PRO A 74 -30.38 6.09 -0.51
N ARG A 75 -29.68 6.21 -1.64
CA ARG A 75 -30.23 6.03 -2.98
C ARG A 75 -30.45 4.55 -3.25
N ASP A 76 -31.26 4.24 -4.26
CA ASP A 76 -31.54 2.86 -4.69
C ASP A 76 -30.27 2.09 -5.14
N ASP A 77 -29.21 2.82 -5.51
CA ASP A 77 -27.89 2.30 -5.85
C ASP A 77 -26.89 2.27 -4.68
N ASP A 78 -27.22 2.84 -3.51
CA ASP A 78 -26.45 2.71 -2.25
C ASP A 78 -26.71 1.33 -1.60
N ARG A 79 -26.51 0.26 -2.38
CA ARG A 79 -26.74 -1.12 -1.93
C ARG A 79 -25.61 -1.54 -1.02
N LEU A 80 -25.97 -2.07 0.15
CA LEU A 80 -25.09 -2.97 0.87
C LEU A 80 -25.15 -4.30 0.12
N ASP A 81 -24.00 -4.82 -0.32
CA ASP A 81 -23.93 -6.19 -0.81
C ASP A 81 -24.59 -7.08 0.26
N GLU A 82 -25.61 -7.86 -0.12
CA GLU A 82 -26.35 -8.70 0.83
C GLU A 82 -25.35 -9.55 1.63
N GLU A 83 -25.39 -9.42 2.96
CA GLU A 83 -24.69 -10.33 3.86
C GLU A 83 -25.02 -11.77 3.43
N PRO A 84 -24.04 -12.63 3.15
CA PRO A 84 -24.33 -14.00 2.75
C PRO A 84 -25.17 -14.65 3.87
N GLU A 85 -26.35 -15.15 3.52
CA GLU A 85 -27.28 -15.77 4.45
C GLU A 85 -26.57 -16.79 5.37
N GLY A 86 -26.45 -16.45 6.65
CA GLY A 86 -26.14 -17.39 7.73
C GLY A 86 -24.68 -17.44 8.19
N ARG A 87 -24.39 -16.76 9.30
CA ARG A 87 -23.59 -17.29 10.42
C ARG A 87 -23.95 -16.63 11.74
#